data_AF-A0A452XZN1-F1
#
_entry.id   AF-A0A452XZN1-F1
#
_cell.length_a   1.000
_cell.length_b   1.000
_cell.length_c   1.000
_cell.angle_alpha   90.00
_cell.angle_beta   90.00
_cell.angle_gamma   90.00
#
_symmetry.space_group_name_H-M   'P 1'
#
loop_
_entity.id
_entity.type
_entity.pdbx_description
1 polymer ?
#
loop_
_entity_poly.entity_id
_entity_poly.type
_entity_poly.pdbx_seq_one_letter_code
_entity_poly.pdbx_strand_id
1 'polypeptide(L)'
;MLKLIKRHTNSLKPVLEEKNKKDRMKYCLSMLHETTTQTERPKFKTMHNIIHIDKKWFYMTKKKRNYYLLYGEEEPTRTLQNGSCIGKVMFLTAVARPRWDNEGNVTFSGKIGIWPFVKEVSAQRRSDNRPRGTLETKSIKVNRQVMREFMIENLLPAIQASWPENDAGQTIYIQQDNAKPHILPNDPEFVAAVERTGLDIRLIQQPVNSPDLNGLELGFFNSLQSLTDCLSPRTLQDLIKGVLDEFENYEVYKLNRVFLSLQACMIEILNHAGGNGYKIPHANKERLENLGMLPPRLTCPREVYANALHNLGIMERVAC
;
A
#
# COMPACT_ATOMS: atom_id res chain seq x y z
N MET A 1 -36.41 -17.67 2.02
CA MET A 1 -35.34 -18.24 2.87
C MET A 1 -33.93 -17.68 2.56
N LEU A 2 -33.61 -17.30 1.32
CA LEU A 2 -32.28 -16.78 0.92
C LEU A 2 -31.87 -15.40 1.49
N LYS A 3 -32.79 -14.62 2.09
CA LYS A 3 -32.49 -13.31 2.72
C LYS A 3 -32.01 -13.40 4.18
N LEU A 4 -31.94 -14.60 4.78
CA LEU A 4 -31.51 -14.80 6.18
C LEU A 4 -30.03 -15.20 6.31
N ILE A 5 -29.36 -15.52 5.21
CA ILE A 5 -27.95 -15.96 5.22
C ILE A 5 -27.07 -14.79 4.82
N LYS A 6 -26.33 -14.25 5.79
CA LYS A 6 -25.34 -13.19 5.55
C LYS A 6 -23.99 -13.83 5.25
N ARG A 7 -23.46 -13.58 4.05
CA ARG A 7 -22.06 -13.93 3.74
C ARG A 7 -21.14 -13.24 4.73
N HIS A 8 -20.40 -14.01 5.52
CA HIS A 8 -19.37 -13.52 6.42
C HIS A 8 -18.02 -14.10 6.00
N THR A 9 -17.05 -13.22 5.77
CA THR A 9 -15.67 -13.59 5.52
C THR A 9 -14.86 -13.17 6.72
N ASN A 10 -14.23 -14.13 7.40
CA ASN A 10 -13.34 -13.88 8.52
C ASN A 10 -11.90 -14.11 8.05
N SER A 11 -11.09 -13.06 8.06
CA SER A 11 -9.67 -13.13 7.72
C SER A 11 -8.83 -13.15 8.98
N LEU A 12 -7.73 -13.90 8.98
CA LEU A 12 -6.77 -13.88 10.08
C LEU A 12 -6.19 -12.46 10.23
N LYS A 13 -6.17 -11.97 11.46
CA LYS A 13 -5.61 -10.68 11.82
C LYS A 13 -4.40 -10.87 12.72
N PRO A 14 -3.38 -10.01 12.62
CA PRO A 14 -2.25 -10.05 13.55
C PRO A 14 -2.72 -9.92 14.99
N VAL A 15 -2.08 -10.67 15.88
CA VAL A 15 -2.25 -10.47 17.33
C VAL A 15 -1.63 -9.12 17.70
N LEU A 16 -2.36 -8.33 18.49
CA LEU A 16 -1.90 -7.02 18.97
C LEU A 16 -1.77 -7.07 20.48
N GLU A 17 -0.56 -6.83 20.96
CA GLU A 17 -0.31 -6.56 22.37
C GLU A 17 -0.82 -5.17 22.75
N GLU A 18 -1.00 -4.90 24.04
CA GLU A 18 -1.44 -3.59 24.53
C GLU A 18 -0.50 -2.46 24.10
N LYS A 19 0.81 -2.73 24.02
CA LYS A 19 1.77 -1.78 23.46
C LYS A 19 1.47 -1.47 22.00
N ASN A 20 1.21 -2.49 21.17
CA ASN A 20 0.90 -2.27 19.75
C ASN A 20 -0.37 -1.44 19.57
N LYS A 21 -1.41 -1.69 20.39
CA LYS A 21 -2.65 -0.92 20.36
C LYS A 21 -2.39 0.56 20.70
N LYS A 22 -1.63 0.83 21.76
CA LYS A 22 -1.25 2.21 22.15
C LYS A 22 -0.43 2.90 21.08
N ASP A 23 0.54 2.22 20.48
CA ASP A 23 1.38 2.77 19.41
C ASP A 23 0.53 3.10 18.16
N ARG A 24 -0.42 2.23 17.81
CA ARG A 24 -1.40 2.47 16.74
C ARG A 24 -2.26 3.71 17.00
N MET A 25 -2.76 3.89 18.23
CA MET A 25 -3.53 5.09 18.60
C MET A 25 -2.69 6.36 18.50
N LYS A 26 -1.49 6.36 19.09
CA LYS A 26 -0.56 7.50 19.02
C LYS A 26 -0.25 7.89 17.57
N TYR A 27 -0.01 6.90 16.72
CA TYR A 27 0.22 7.12 15.30
C TYR A 27 -0.99 7.77 14.61
N CYS A 28 -2.19 7.25 14.83
CA CYS A 28 -3.41 7.80 14.23
C CYS A 28 -3.69 9.24 14.71
N LEU A 29 -3.43 9.55 15.98
CA LEU A 29 -3.53 10.91 16.52
C LEU A 29 -2.49 11.85 15.90
N SER A 30 -1.26 11.39 15.67
CA SER A 30 -0.20 12.18 15.02
C SER A 30 -0.50 12.55 13.57
N MET A 31 -1.45 11.83 12.95
CA MET A 31 -1.96 12.10 11.60
C MET A 31 -3.09 13.13 11.57
N LEU A 32 -3.53 13.64 12.72
CA LEU A 32 -4.43 14.79 12.80
C LEU A 32 -3.66 16.09 12.65
N HIS A 33 -4.30 17.09 12.05
CA HIS A 33 -3.73 18.41 11.85
C HIS A 33 -3.80 19.19 13.16
N GLU A 34 -2.64 19.56 13.71
CA GLU A 34 -2.48 20.13 15.05
C GLU A 34 -3.38 21.36 15.28
N THR A 35 -3.48 22.25 14.29
CA THR A 35 -4.32 23.46 14.39
C THR A 35 -5.83 23.19 14.47
N THR A 36 -6.26 21.95 14.19
CA THR A 36 -7.67 21.57 14.18
C THR A 36 -8.07 20.70 15.37
N THR A 37 -7.12 20.25 16.19
CA THR A 37 -7.39 19.30 17.30
C THR A 37 -8.26 19.90 18.41
N GLN A 38 -8.26 21.23 18.56
CA GLN A 38 -9.09 21.96 19.51
C GLN A 38 -10.51 22.27 18.98
N THR A 39 -10.75 22.03 17.69
CA THR A 39 -12.09 22.25 17.08
C THR A 39 -13.03 21.08 17.37
N GLU A 40 -14.32 21.27 17.12
CA GLU A 40 -15.32 20.19 17.20
C GLU A 40 -15.07 19.06 16.18
N ARG A 41 -14.29 19.32 15.12
CA ARG A 41 -14.03 18.35 14.04
C ARG A 41 -12.54 18.35 13.65
N PRO A 42 -11.67 17.72 14.46
CA PRO A 42 -10.26 17.54 14.10
C PRO A 42 -10.12 16.92 12.72
N LYS A 43 -9.31 17.54 11.85
CA LYS A 43 -9.12 17.10 10.47
C LYS A 43 -7.82 16.30 10.36
N PHE A 44 -7.80 15.28 9.51
CA PHE A 44 -6.54 14.61 9.18
C PHE A 44 -5.59 15.56 8.43
N LYS A 45 -4.28 15.32 8.51
CA LYS A 45 -3.28 15.89 7.59
C LYS A 45 -3.65 15.49 6.16
N THR A 46 -3.23 16.29 5.17
CA THR A 46 -3.53 15.98 3.75
C THR A 46 -2.83 14.71 3.28
N MET A 47 -1.70 14.36 3.90
CA MET A 47 -0.81 13.25 3.52
C MET A 47 -0.18 13.43 2.13
N HIS A 48 -0.18 14.66 1.60
CA HIS A 48 0.42 14.97 0.29
C HIS A 48 1.95 14.80 0.27
N ASN A 49 2.60 14.92 1.43
CA ASN A 49 4.03 14.75 1.60
C ASN A 49 4.44 13.36 2.13
N ILE A 50 3.55 12.35 2.04
CA ILE A 50 3.84 10.99 2.49
C ILE A 50 3.79 10.03 1.29
N ILE A 51 4.90 9.35 1.05
CA ILE A 51 5.04 8.24 0.10
C ILE A 51 4.92 6.94 0.89
N HIS A 52 4.01 6.07 0.49
CA HIS A 52 3.91 4.71 1.01
C HIS A 52 4.75 3.78 0.15
N ILE A 53 5.63 2.99 0.78
CA ILE A 53 6.36 1.91 0.14
C ILE A 53 6.07 0.56 0.78
N ASP A 54 6.07 -0.48 -0.04
CA ASP A 54 5.97 -1.86 0.41
C ASP A 54 6.34 -2.83 -0.72
N LYS A 55 6.47 -4.11 -0.40
CA LYS A 55 6.81 -5.18 -1.34
C LYS A 55 5.63 -6.13 -1.52
N LYS A 56 5.36 -6.54 -2.76
CA LYS A 56 4.33 -7.55 -3.05
C LYS A 56 4.82 -8.62 -4.00
N TRP A 57 4.44 -9.86 -3.73
CA TRP A 57 4.54 -10.95 -4.70
C TRP A 57 3.34 -10.93 -5.64
N PHE A 58 3.61 -10.83 -6.94
CA PHE A 58 2.63 -11.10 -8.00
C PHE A 58 2.86 -12.50 -8.55
N TYR A 59 1.78 -13.19 -8.87
CA TYR A 59 1.79 -14.59 -9.30
C TYR A 59 1.24 -14.70 -10.71
N MET A 60 1.81 -15.57 -11.54
CA MET A 60 1.29 -15.84 -12.88
C MET A 60 -0.14 -16.42 -12.83
N THR A 61 -0.47 -17.13 -11.75
CA THR A 61 -1.82 -17.66 -11.57
C THR A 61 -2.14 -17.91 -10.10
N LYS A 62 -3.43 -17.92 -9.74
CA LYS A 62 -3.90 -18.27 -8.39
C LYS A 62 -3.99 -19.78 -8.23
N LYS A 63 -3.69 -20.27 -7.02
CA LYS A 63 -3.91 -21.68 -6.63
C LYS A 63 -5.37 -22.09 -6.78
N LYS A 64 -6.30 -21.22 -6.39
CA LYS A 64 -7.74 -21.42 -6.55
C LYS A 64 -8.30 -20.31 -7.44
N ARG A 65 -9.05 -20.68 -8.48
CA ARG A 65 -9.83 -19.77 -9.32
C ARG A 65 -11.28 -20.25 -9.34
N ASN A 66 -12.22 -19.32 -9.35
CA ASN A 66 -13.63 -19.62 -9.53
C ASN A 66 -13.93 -19.50 -11.03
N TYR A 67 -14.61 -20.51 -11.59
CA TYR A 67 -15.09 -20.51 -12.96
C TYR A 67 -16.62 -20.47 -12.92
N TYR A 68 -17.21 -19.69 -13.82
CA TYR A 68 -18.64 -19.75 -14.09
C TYR A 68 -18.80 -20.56 -15.37
N LEU A 69 -19.53 -21.67 -15.29
CA LEU A 69 -19.71 -22.63 -16.39
C LEU A 69 -21.19 -22.67 -16.78
N LEU A 70 -21.48 -22.83 -18.06
CA LEU A 70 -22.82 -23.11 -18.55
C LEU A 70 -23.20 -24.57 -18.27
N TYR A 71 -24.49 -24.87 -18.35
CA TYR A 71 -24.98 -26.23 -18.15
C TYR A 71 -24.42 -27.17 -19.22
N GLY A 72 -23.67 -28.19 -18.79
CA GLY A 72 -23.03 -29.17 -19.66
C GLY A 72 -21.61 -28.81 -20.12
N GLU A 73 -21.06 -27.65 -19.73
CA GLU A 73 -19.65 -27.35 -19.97
C GLU A 73 -18.74 -28.18 -19.05
N GLU A 74 -17.64 -28.69 -19.61
CA GLU A 74 -16.65 -29.43 -18.85
C GLU A 74 -15.90 -28.53 -17.86
N GLU A 75 -15.69 -29.04 -16.64
CA GLU A 75 -14.94 -28.33 -15.63
C GLU A 75 -13.45 -28.23 -16.00
N PRO A 76 -12.89 -27.01 -16.09
CA PRO A 76 -11.50 -26.84 -16.50
C PRO A 76 -10.55 -27.39 -15.44
N THR A 77 -9.80 -28.44 -15.83
CA THR A 77 -8.76 -29.02 -14.97
C THR A 77 -7.47 -28.21 -15.05
N ARG A 78 -6.93 -27.82 -13.90
CA ARG A 78 -5.64 -27.08 -13.81
C ARG A 78 -4.64 -27.86 -12.97
N THR A 79 -3.61 -28.38 -13.61
CA THR A 79 -2.57 -29.19 -12.95
C THR A 79 -1.24 -28.45 -12.87
N LEU A 80 -0.56 -28.64 -11.76
CA LEU A 80 0.84 -28.25 -11.52
C LEU A 80 1.43 -29.31 -10.58
N GLN A 81 2.72 -29.63 -10.74
CA GLN A 81 3.40 -30.59 -9.86
C GLN A 81 3.38 -30.15 -8.39
N ASN A 82 3.59 -28.85 -8.13
CA ASN A 82 3.47 -28.25 -6.81
C ASN A 82 3.07 -26.77 -6.95
N GLY A 83 2.32 -26.23 -6.00
CA GLY A 83 2.00 -24.80 -5.94
C GLY A 83 3.20 -23.88 -5.76
N SER A 84 4.38 -24.40 -5.35
CA SER A 84 5.64 -23.65 -5.37
C SER A 84 6.18 -23.40 -6.78
N CYS A 85 5.73 -24.18 -7.77
CA CYS A 85 6.12 -24.03 -9.18
C CYS A 85 5.36 -22.89 -9.88
N ILE A 86 4.41 -22.24 -9.21
CA ILE A 86 3.75 -21.05 -9.75
C ILE A 86 4.80 -19.94 -9.86
N GLY A 87 5.07 -19.49 -11.10
CA GLY A 87 5.94 -18.36 -11.36
C GLY A 87 5.46 -17.12 -10.62
N LYS A 88 6.38 -16.44 -9.94
CA LYS A 88 6.11 -15.26 -9.13
C LYS A 88 7.29 -14.31 -9.09
N VAL A 89 6.99 -13.02 -9.09
CA VAL A 89 7.98 -11.93 -8.97
C VAL A 89 7.58 -11.01 -7.83
N MET A 90 8.55 -10.62 -7.00
CA MET A 90 8.34 -9.62 -5.96
C MET A 90 8.64 -8.24 -6.55
N PHE A 91 7.86 -7.25 -6.20
CA PHE A 91 8.08 -5.86 -6.59
C PHE A 91 8.20 -4.97 -5.36
N LEU A 92 9.04 -3.95 -5.42
CA LEU A 92 8.95 -2.76 -4.57
C LEU A 92 8.00 -1.79 -5.24
N THR A 93 7.04 -1.24 -4.50
CA THR A 93 6.10 -0.26 -5.03
C THR A 93 6.10 0.99 -4.17
N ALA A 94 6.00 2.15 -4.79
CA ALA A 94 5.92 3.44 -4.14
C ALA A 94 4.74 4.25 -4.70
N VAL A 95 3.84 4.69 -3.81
CA VAL A 95 2.71 5.56 -4.16
C VAL A 95 2.58 6.68 -3.14
N ALA A 96 2.23 7.86 -3.62
CA ALA A 96 1.86 9.03 -2.85
C ALA A 96 0.41 9.42 -3.16
N ARG A 97 -0.11 10.39 -2.42
CA ARG A 97 -1.46 10.87 -2.64
C ARG A 97 -1.54 11.74 -3.91
N PRO A 98 -2.45 11.45 -4.87
CA PRO A 98 -2.57 12.25 -6.08
C PRO A 98 -3.08 13.67 -5.83
N ARG A 99 -2.85 14.54 -6.81
CA ARG A 99 -3.23 15.97 -6.77
C ARG A 99 -3.79 16.43 -8.12
N TRP A 100 -4.60 17.47 -8.02
CA TRP A 100 -5.28 18.11 -9.13
C TRP A 100 -5.13 19.62 -9.06
N ASP A 101 -5.24 20.29 -10.19
CA ASP A 101 -5.45 21.74 -10.25
C ASP A 101 -6.92 22.10 -9.95
N ASN A 102 -7.25 23.39 -10.04
CA ASN A 102 -8.60 23.89 -9.79
C ASN A 102 -9.61 23.50 -10.89
N GLU A 103 -9.14 23.07 -12.05
CA GLU A 103 -9.97 22.62 -13.18
C GLU A 103 -10.24 21.11 -13.14
N GLY A 104 -9.57 20.39 -12.23
CA GLY A 104 -9.70 18.94 -12.08
C GLY A 104 -8.74 18.15 -12.96
N ASN A 105 -7.72 18.79 -13.54
CA ASN A 105 -6.65 18.09 -14.25
C ASN A 105 -5.64 17.51 -13.25
N VAL A 106 -5.15 16.29 -13.51
CA VAL A 106 -4.15 15.64 -12.66
C VAL A 106 -2.81 16.36 -12.79
N THR A 107 -2.36 17.02 -11.72
CA THR A 107 -1.03 17.66 -11.66
C THR A 107 0.03 16.73 -11.08
N PHE A 108 -0.39 15.75 -10.28
CA PHE A 108 0.48 14.71 -9.74
C PHE A 108 -0.30 13.42 -9.59
N SER A 109 0.10 12.38 -10.30
CA SER A 109 -0.65 11.12 -10.34
C SER A 109 -0.55 10.31 -9.02
N GLY A 110 0.44 10.61 -8.18
CA GLY A 110 0.74 9.82 -6.99
C GLY A 110 1.44 8.49 -7.28
N LYS A 111 1.60 8.08 -8.54
CA LYS A 111 2.35 6.88 -8.92
C LYS A 111 3.84 7.24 -9.02
N ILE A 112 4.64 6.81 -8.04
CA ILE A 112 6.09 7.09 -8.04
C ILE A 112 6.85 6.00 -8.81
N GLY A 113 6.53 4.74 -8.54
CA GLY A 113 7.12 3.64 -9.30
C GLY A 113 6.84 2.25 -8.74
N ILE A 114 7.15 1.25 -9.57
CA ILE A 114 7.08 -0.16 -9.22
C ILE A 114 8.26 -0.88 -9.89
N TRP A 115 9.06 -1.61 -9.09
CA TRP A 115 10.32 -2.18 -9.55
C TRP A 115 10.40 -3.67 -9.20
N PRO A 116 10.59 -4.57 -10.19
CA PRO A 116 10.72 -5.99 -9.93
C PRO A 116 12.08 -6.34 -9.31
N PHE A 117 12.08 -7.16 -8.25
CA PHE A 117 13.29 -7.75 -7.70
C PHE A 117 13.75 -8.93 -8.59
N VAL A 118 14.32 -8.62 -9.74
CA VAL A 118 14.83 -9.63 -10.69
C VAL A 118 16.24 -9.33 -11.16
N LYS A 119 16.94 -10.37 -11.59
CA LYS A 119 18.20 -10.30 -12.33
C LYS A 119 18.13 -11.18 -13.56
N GLU A 120 18.84 -10.81 -14.61
CA GLU A 120 19.05 -11.69 -15.76
C GLU A 120 20.26 -12.60 -15.51
N VAL A 121 20.08 -13.90 -15.73
CA VAL A 121 21.12 -14.90 -15.53
C VAL A 121 21.10 -15.86 -16.71
N SER A 122 22.25 -16.11 -17.33
CA SER A 122 22.35 -17.12 -18.40
C SER A 122 22.01 -18.52 -17.88
N ALA A 123 21.17 -19.24 -18.63
CA ALA A 123 20.79 -20.61 -18.33
C ALA A 123 22.02 -21.52 -18.27
N GLN A 124 22.31 -22.06 -17.08
CA GLN A 124 23.50 -22.88 -16.87
C GLN A 124 23.37 -24.29 -17.45
N ARG A 125 22.13 -24.79 -17.58
CA ARG A 125 21.79 -26.13 -18.08
C ARG A 125 20.86 -26.00 -19.29
N ARG A 126 21.01 -26.93 -20.24
CA ARG A 126 20.04 -27.11 -21.33
C ARG A 126 18.77 -27.75 -20.76
N SER A 127 17.61 -27.31 -21.22
CA SER A 127 16.33 -28.00 -21.04
C SER A 127 15.66 -28.18 -22.40
N ASP A 128 14.63 -29.02 -22.49
CA ASP A 128 13.90 -29.26 -23.74
C ASP A 128 13.32 -27.98 -24.36
N ASN A 129 13.02 -26.99 -23.51
CA ASN A 129 12.44 -25.71 -23.92
C ASN A 129 13.48 -24.58 -24.04
N ARG A 130 14.74 -24.77 -23.63
CA ARG A 130 15.76 -23.70 -23.62
C ARG A 130 17.20 -24.21 -23.82
N PRO A 131 17.93 -23.70 -24.83
CA PRO A 131 19.37 -23.89 -24.96
C PRO A 131 20.15 -23.36 -23.75
N ARG A 132 21.33 -23.92 -23.52
CA ARG A 132 22.29 -23.36 -22.54
C ARG A 132 22.71 -21.96 -23.00
N GLY A 133 22.76 -21.00 -22.09
CA GLY A 133 23.15 -19.62 -22.38
C GLY A 133 21.99 -18.63 -22.57
N THR A 134 20.74 -19.09 -22.75
CA THR A 134 19.57 -18.21 -22.82
C THR A 134 19.44 -17.36 -21.54
N LEU A 135 19.25 -16.05 -21.65
CA LEU A 135 19.05 -15.17 -20.50
C LEU A 135 17.72 -15.50 -19.81
N GLU A 136 17.79 -15.77 -18.51
CA GLU A 136 16.64 -16.07 -17.67
C GLU A 136 16.45 -15.00 -16.62
N THR A 137 15.25 -14.45 -16.54
CA THR A 137 14.83 -13.59 -15.44
C THR A 137 14.64 -14.44 -14.18
N LYS A 138 15.41 -14.16 -13.14
CA LYS A 138 15.32 -14.84 -11.83
C LYS A 138 15.03 -13.85 -10.73
N SER A 139 14.10 -14.21 -9.84
CA SER A 139 13.77 -13.41 -8.66
C SER A 139 14.95 -13.32 -7.70
N ILE A 140 15.20 -12.14 -7.16
CA ILE A 140 16.25 -11.87 -6.18
C ILE A 140 15.68 -12.10 -4.78
N LYS A 141 16.48 -12.69 -3.88
CA LYS A 141 16.15 -12.76 -2.47
C LYS A 141 16.34 -11.39 -1.84
N VAL A 142 15.24 -10.78 -1.41
CA VAL A 142 15.26 -9.44 -0.81
C VAL A 142 15.82 -9.52 0.62
N ASN A 143 16.96 -8.87 0.82
CA ASN A 143 17.58 -8.62 2.12
C ASN A 143 17.71 -7.09 2.32
N ARG A 144 18.30 -6.65 3.44
CA ARG A 144 18.42 -5.22 3.73
C ARG A 144 19.29 -4.45 2.73
N GLN A 145 20.37 -5.07 2.27
CA GLN A 145 21.24 -4.48 1.27
C GLN A 145 20.50 -4.27 -0.05
N VAL A 146 19.82 -5.31 -0.57
CA VAL A 146 19.03 -5.23 -1.81
C VAL A 146 17.92 -4.19 -1.68
N MET A 147 17.26 -4.09 -0.52
CA MET A 147 16.27 -3.03 -0.29
C MET A 147 16.87 -1.64 -0.36
N ARG A 148 18.04 -1.43 0.25
CA ARG A 148 18.75 -0.17 0.21
C ARG A 148 19.12 0.21 -1.22
N GLU A 149 19.73 -0.71 -1.96
CA GLU A 149 20.09 -0.53 -3.37
C GLU A 149 18.85 -0.10 -4.18
N PHE A 150 17.73 -0.81 -4.03
CA PHE A 150 16.49 -0.44 -4.71
C PHE A 150 15.97 0.95 -4.33
N MET A 151 16.06 1.32 -3.05
CA MET A 151 15.64 2.64 -2.60
C MET A 151 16.56 3.75 -3.14
N ILE A 152 17.87 3.55 -3.17
CA ILE A 152 18.83 4.54 -3.64
C ILE A 152 18.81 4.66 -5.16
N GLU A 153 18.83 3.54 -5.88
CA GLU A 153 19.01 3.50 -7.33
C GLU A 153 17.72 3.71 -8.11
N ASN A 154 16.55 3.40 -7.50
CA ASN A 154 15.26 3.48 -8.20
C ASN A 154 14.31 4.48 -7.54
N LEU A 155 14.07 4.36 -6.23
CA LEU A 155 13.07 5.19 -5.55
C LEU A 155 13.49 6.67 -5.49
N LEU A 156 14.72 6.97 -5.06
CA LEU A 156 15.17 8.37 -4.94
C LEU A 156 15.15 9.10 -6.29
N PRO A 157 15.70 8.54 -7.40
CA PRO A 157 15.59 9.18 -8.71
C PRO A 157 14.14 9.38 -9.17
N ALA A 158 13.26 8.40 -8.92
CA ALA A 158 11.85 8.52 -9.30
C ALA A 158 11.13 9.61 -8.50
N ILE A 159 11.46 9.80 -7.22
CA ILE A 159 10.97 10.93 -6.42
C ILE A 159 11.47 12.23 -7.04
N GLN A 160 12.77 12.40 -7.28
CA GLN A 160 13.31 13.62 -7.88
C GLN A 160 12.66 13.97 -9.22
N ALA A 161 12.39 12.97 -10.06
CA ALA A 161 11.81 13.17 -11.38
C ALA A 161 10.32 13.52 -11.37
N SER A 162 9.58 13.16 -10.32
CA SER A 162 8.11 13.27 -10.29
C SER A 162 7.54 14.14 -9.17
N TRP A 163 8.35 14.52 -8.18
CA TRP A 163 7.86 15.27 -7.03
C TRP A 163 7.42 16.68 -7.44
N PRO A 164 6.25 17.17 -7.00
CA PRO A 164 5.75 18.47 -7.42
C PRO A 164 6.64 19.64 -7.01
N GLU A 165 7.01 20.50 -7.96
CA GLU A 165 7.86 21.69 -7.72
C GLU A 165 7.24 22.67 -6.72
N ASN A 166 5.91 22.76 -6.65
CA ASN A 166 5.18 23.59 -5.69
C ASN A 166 5.42 23.19 -4.22
N ASP A 167 5.99 22.00 -3.99
CA ASP A 167 6.37 21.51 -2.67
C ASP A 167 7.87 21.63 -2.39
N ALA A 168 8.62 22.35 -3.22
CA ALA A 168 10.05 22.57 -3.01
C ALA A 168 10.31 23.10 -1.59
N GLY A 169 11.27 22.47 -0.90
CA GLY A 169 11.63 22.79 0.47
C GLY A 169 10.74 22.14 1.56
N GLN A 170 9.68 21.42 1.20
CA GLN A 170 8.90 20.64 2.17
C GLN A 170 9.54 19.26 2.43
N THR A 171 9.45 18.80 3.67
CA THR A 171 9.87 17.44 4.04
C THR A 171 8.97 16.39 3.42
N ILE A 172 9.58 15.43 2.73
CA ILE A 172 8.96 14.24 2.15
C ILE A 172 9.18 13.06 3.09
N TYR A 173 8.11 12.41 3.51
CA TYR A 173 8.18 11.22 4.35
C TYR A 173 7.97 9.95 3.52
N ILE A 174 8.89 9.00 3.61
CA ILE A 174 8.72 7.65 3.07
C ILE A 174 8.29 6.74 4.22
N GLN A 175 7.03 6.30 4.18
CA GLN A 175 6.46 5.35 5.12
C GLN A 175 6.69 3.91 4.64
N GLN A 176 7.26 3.09 5.52
CA GLN A 176 7.47 1.66 5.32
C GLN A 176 7.00 0.83 6.52
N ASP A 177 6.92 -0.49 6.34
CA ASP A 177 6.67 -1.44 7.42
C ASP A 177 7.94 -1.70 8.28
N ASN A 178 7.80 -2.59 9.27
CA ASN A 178 8.92 -2.96 10.15
C ASN A 178 9.56 -4.30 9.75
N ALA A 179 9.35 -4.79 8.52
CA ALA A 179 9.89 -6.07 8.11
C ALA A 179 11.42 -6.02 8.04
N LYS A 180 12.08 -7.11 8.44
CA LYS A 180 13.55 -7.21 8.56
C LYS A 180 14.34 -6.66 7.36
N PRO A 181 13.91 -6.84 6.09
CA PRO A 181 14.64 -6.31 4.94
C PRO A 181 14.58 -4.78 4.82
N HIS A 182 13.68 -4.05 5.47
CA HIS A 182 13.68 -2.60 5.40
C HIS A 182 14.90 -2.01 6.09
N ILE A 183 15.38 -0.89 5.55
CA ILE A 183 16.44 -0.09 6.15
C ILE A 183 15.89 0.73 7.32
N LEU A 184 16.75 1.07 8.27
CA LEU A 184 16.35 1.90 9.40
C LEU A 184 16.33 3.38 8.97
N PRO A 185 15.58 4.25 9.67
CA PRO A 185 15.50 5.66 9.30
C PRO A 185 16.84 6.40 9.21
N ASN A 186 17.81 6.00 10.03
CA ASN A 186 19.14 6.60 10.09
C ASN A 186 20.20 5.77 9.34
N ASP A 187 19.79 5.01 8.31
CA ASP A 187 20.73 4.24 7.49
C ASP A 187 21.71 5.19 6.76
N PRO A 188 23.03 5.10 7.02
CA PRO A 188 23.98 6.14 6.63
C PRO A 188 24.16 6.25 5.12
N GLU A 189 24.10 5.13 4.41
CA GLU A 189 24.18 5.09 2.95
C GLU A 189 22.94 5.73 2.31
N PHE A 190 21.75 5.47 2.85
CA PHE A 190 20.52 6.11 2.40
C PHE A 190 20.52 7.62 2.67
N VAL A 191 20.93 8.05 3.87
CA VAL A 191 21.04 9.48 4.22
C VAL A 191 21.99 10.20 3.27
N ALA A 192 23.18 9.64 3.04
CA ALA A 192 24.15 10.23 2.10
C ALA A 192 23.63 10.28 0.65
N ALA A 193 22.79 9.32 0.25
CA ALA A 193 22.14 9.36 -1.05
C ALA A 193 21.06 10.45 -1.13
N VAL A 194 20.25 10.62 -0.08
CA VAL A 194 19.23 11.68 0.02
C VAL A 194 19.88 13.07 -0.07
N GLU A 195 21.01 13.31 0.60
CA GLU A 195 21.72 14.60 0.54
C GLU A 195 22.08 15.03 -0.88
N ARG A 196 22.41 14.07 -1.77
CA ARG A 196 22.72 14.34 -3.17
C ARG A 196 21.49 14.71 -4.00
N THR A 197 20.29 14.44 -3.50
CA THR A 197 19.05 14.73 -4.22
C THR A 197 18.63 16.20 -4.15
N GLY A 198 19.11 16.95 -3.14
CA GLY A 198 18.63 18.29 -2.82
C GLY A 198 17.23 18.34 -2.18
N LEU A 199 16.63 17.19 -1.85
CA LEU A 199 15.33 17.07 -1.21
C LEU A 199 15.46 16.69 0.28
N ASP A 200 14.55 17.16 1.13
CA ASP A 200 14.44 16.70 2.53
C ASP A 200 13.57 15.43 2.57
N ILE A 201 14.19 14.26 2.38
CA ILE A 201 13.51 12.97 2.40
C ILE A 201 13.83 12.23 3.71
N ARG A 202 12.79 11.82 4.44
CA ARG A 202 12.92 11.13 5.72
C ARG A 202 12.14 9.83 5.74
N LEU A 203 12.72 8.80 6.33
CA LEU A 203 12.05 7.53 6.54
C LEU A 203 11.26 7.52 7.84
N ILE A 204 10.02 7.04 7.76
CA ILE A 204 9.18 6.77 8.92
C ILE A 204 8.67 5.34 8.86
N GLN A 205 8.39 4.78 10.04
CA GLN A 205 7.84 3.44 10.16
C GLN A 205 6.44 3.52 10.73
N GLN A 206 5.52 2.80 10.10
CA GLN A 206 4.19 2.61 10.68
C GLN A 206 4.28 1.72 11.92
N PRO A 207 3.25 1.70 12.79
CA PRO A 207 3.21 0.82 13.95
C PRO A 207 3.35 -0.67 13.57
N VAL A 208 3.97 -1.46 14.44
CA VAL A 208 4.13 -2.91 14.25
C VAL A 208 2.78 -3.59 14.05
N ASN A 209 2.74 -4.65 13.22
CA ASN A 209 1.54 -5.45 12.95
C ASN A 209 0.32 -4.65 12.43
N SER A 210 0.57 -3.58 11.66
CA SER A 210 -0.47 -2.65 11.21
C SER A 210 -0.57 -2.52 9.68
N PRO A 211 -0.92 -3.59 8.94
CA PRO A 211 -1.05 -3.54 7.48
C PRO A 211 -2.15 -2.58 7.01
N ASP A 212 -3.16 -2.35 7.86
CA ASP A 212 -4.25 -1.38 7.68
C ASP A 212 -3.83 0.09 7.82
N LEU A 213 -2.56 0.34 8.20
CA LEU A 213 -1.95 1.67 8.22
C LEU A 213 -1.02 1.93 7.00
N ASN A 214 -0.93 1.01 6.05
CA ASN A 214 -0.25 1.20 4.77
C ASN A 214 -1.26 1.26 3.62
N GLY A 215 -1.30 2.35 2.84
CA GLY A 215 -2.19 2.44 1.66
C GLY A 215 -1.97 1.31 0.65
N LEU A 216 -0.73 0.83 0.52
CA LEU A 216 -0.38 -0.26 -0.39
C LEU A 216 -1.08 -1.58 -0.03
N GLU A 217 -0.91 -2.03 1.22
CA GLU A 217 -1.54 -3.27 1.71
C GLU A 217 -3.05 -3.12 1.94
N LEU A 218 -3.51 -1.93 2.37
CA LEU A 218 -4.92 -1.68 2.66
C LEU A 218 -5.81 -1.84 1.43
N GLY A 219 -5.36 -1.35 0.26
CA GLY A 219 -6.21 -1.31 -0.92
C GLY A 219 -5.49 -1.45 -2.25
N PHE A 220 -4.36 -0.76 -2.43
CA PHE A 220 -3.73 -0.65 -3.75
C PHE A 220 -3.30 -2.01 -4.31
N PHE A 221 -2.58 -2.82 -3.55
CA PHE A 221 -2.10 -4.13 -4.02
C PHE A 221 -3.24 -5.09 -4.33
N ASN A 222 -4.31 -5.09 -3.54
CA ASN A 222 -5.47 -5.94 -3.83
C ASN A 222 -6.13 -5.54 -5.15
N SER A 223 -6.23 -4.23 -5.40
CA SER A 223 -6.76 -3.71 -6.66
C SER A 223 -5.85 -4.03 -7.85
N LEU A 224 -4.55 -3.76 -7.73
CA LEU A 224 -3.58 -4.00 -8.79
C LEU A 224 -3.44 -5.50 -9.10
N GLN A 225 -3.40 -6.35 -8.06
CA GLN A 225 -3.40 -7.80 -8.25
C GLN A 225 -4.64 -8.27 -9.02
N SER A 226 -5.82 -7.73 -8.70
CA SER A 226 -7.06 -8.07 -9.42
C SER A 226 -7.00 -7.71 -10.91
N LEU A 227 -6.34 -6.62 -11.28
CA LEU A 227 -6.14 -6.23 -12.68
C LEU A 227 -5.17 -7.19 -13.36
N THR A 228 -4.01 -7.44 -12.74
CA THR A 228 -2.98 -8.34 -13.29
C THR A 228 -3.45 -9.79 -13.41
N ASP A 229 -4.41 -10.24 -12.58
CA ASP A 229 -5.00 -11.58 -12.67
C ASP A 229 -5.75 -11.82 -13.99
N CYS A 230 -6.26 -10.75 -14.61
CA CYS A 230 -6.97 -10.78 -15.89
C CYS A 230 -6.03 -10.99 -17.07
N LEU A 231 -4.73 -10.66 -16.93
CA LEU A 231 -3.75 -10.72 -18.02
C LEU A 231 -3.33 -12.15 -18.40
N SER A 232 -3.50 -13.11 -17.49
CA SER A 232 -3.15 -14.53 -17.70
C SER A 232 -1.75 -14.75 -18.33
N PRO A 233 -0.68 -14.24 -17.69
CA PRO A 233 0.68 -14.27 -18.25
C PRO A 233 1.20 -15.70 -18.46
N ARG A 234 1.96 -15.92 -19.55
CA ARG A 234 2.54 -17.23 -19.89
C ARG A 234 4.02 -17.32 -19.55
N THR A 235 4.70 -16.20 -19.38
CA THR A 235 6.09 -16.12 -18.92
C THR A 235 6.25 -15.16 -17.73
N LEU A 236 7.41 -15.21 -17.06
CA LEU A 236 7.75 -14.20 -16.03
C LEU A 236 7.90 -12.80 -16.63
N GLN A 237 8.36 -12.69 -17.88
CA GLN A 237 8.46 -11.40 -18.56
C GLN A 237 7.07 -10.82 -18.85
N ASP A 238 6.11 -11.66 -19.27
CA ASP A 238 4.71 -11.24 -19.45
C ASP A 238 4.11 -10.77 -18.13
N LEU A 239 4.39 -11.48 -17.02
CA LEU A 239 3.94 -11.07 -15.69
C LEU A 239 4.53 -9.71 -15.31
N ILE A 240 5.84 -9.52 -15.52
CA ILE A 240 6.50 -8.26 -15.19
C ILE A 240 5.91 -7.12 -16.02
N LYS A 241 5.88 -7.27 -17.34
CA LYS A 241 5.30 -6.29 -18.24
C LYS A 241 3.86 -5.97 -17.86
N GLY A 242 3.04 -6.98 -17.61
CA GLY A 242 1.65 -6.80 -17.19
C GLY A 242 1.50 -6.02 -15.89
N VAL A 243 2.34 -6.27 -14.88
CA VAL A 243 2.33 -5.50 -13.63
C VAL A 243 2.75 -4.04 -13.86
N LEU A 244 3.77 -3.80 -14.70
CA LEU A 244 4.21 -2.45 -15.05
C LEU A 244 3.12 -1.68 -15.81
N ASP A 245 2.51 -2.31 -16.82
CA ASP A 245 1.45 -1.73 -17.64
C ASP A 245 0.21 -1.40 -16.78
N GLU A 246 -0.21 -2.31 -15.89
CA GLU A 246 -1.35 -2.07 -14.99
C GLU A 246 -1.07 -1.00 -13.93
N PHE A 247 0.19 -0.88 -13.47
CA PHE A 247 0.58 0.21 -12.58
C PHE A 247 0.52 1.54 -13.31
N GLU A 248 1.08 1.62 -14.51
CA GLU A 248 1.10 2.84 -15.31
C GLU A 248 -0.31 3.28 -15.70
N ASN A 249 -1.20 2.33 -16.03
CA ASN A 249 -2.59 2.62 -16.37
C ASN A 249 -3.52 2.70 -15.15
N TYR A 250 -3.00 2.57 -13.93
CA TYR A 250 -3.84 2.58 -12.73
C TYR A 250 -4.56 3.91 -12.56
N GLU A 251 -5.87 3.84 -12.32
CA GLU A 251 -6.75 5.00 -12.23
C GLU A 251 -6.43 5.86 -10.98
N VAL A 252 -6.11 7.12 -11.22
CA VAL A 252 -5.65 8.07 -10.19
C VAL A 252 -6.71 8.32 -9.11
N TYR A 253 -7.99 8.41 -9.50
CA TYR A 253 -9.10 8.57 -8.55
C TYR A 253 -9.25 7.35 -7.62
N LYS A 254 -9.09 6.12 -8.14
CA LYS A 254 -9.06 4.91 -7.31
C LYS A 254 -7.92 4.97 -6.29
N LEU A 255 -6.74 5.45 -6.68
CA LEU A 255 -5.61 5.62 -5.76
C LEU A 255 -5.94 6.62 -4.63
N ASN A 256 -6.53 7.78 -4.93
CA ASN A 256 -6.93 8.73 -3.89
C ASN A 256 -7.99 8.18 -2.93
N ARG A 257 -8.94 7.37 -3.42
CA ARG A 257 -9.93 6.69 -2.56
C ARG A 257 -9.26 5.73 -1.56
N VAL A 258 -8.07 5.19 -1.85
CA VAL A 258 -7.29 4.38 -0.89
C VAL A 258 -6.81 5.23 0.28
N PHE A 259 -6.30 6.45 0.05
CA PHE A 259 -5.87 7.36 1.13
C PHE A 259 -7.04 7.80 2.02
N LEU A 260 -8.24 8.02 1.47
CA LEU A 260 -9.43 8.28 2.29
C LEU A 260 -9.88 7.03 3.06
N SER A 261 -9.70 5.83 2.50
CA SER A 261 -9.93 4.58 3.24
C SER A 261 -8.96 4.43 4.40
N LEU A 262 -7.70 4.82 4.20
CA LEU A 262 -6.67 4.82 5.24
C LEU A 262 -7.05 5.74 6.40
N GLN A 263 -7.49 6.96 6.12
CA GLN A 263 -8.01 7.87 7.15
C GLN A 263 -9.25 7.29 7.87
N ALA A 264 -10.14 6.62 7.14
CA ALA A 264 -11.30 5.97 7.75
C ALA A 264 -10.87 4.80 8.68
N CYS A 265 -9.86 4.02 8.29
CA CYS A 265 -9.27 3.01 9.15
C CYS A 265 -8.62 3.63 10.40
N MET A 266 -7.94 4.77 10.28
CA MET A 266 -7.40 5.47 11.44
C MET A 266 -8.49 5.88 12.44
N ILE A 267 -9.66 6.32 11.96
CA ILE A 267 -10.82 6.58 12.84
C ILE A 267 -11.26 5.29 13.55
N GLU A 268 -11.37 4.18 12.83
CA GLU A 268 -11.75 2.89 13.42
C GLU A 268 -10.74 2.38 14.45
N ILE A 269 -9.44 2.61 14.22
CA ILE A 269 -8.38 2.28 15.18
C ILE A 269 -8.58 3.06 16.47
N LEU A 270 -8.88 4.36 16.38
CA LEU A 270 -9.17 5.19 17.56
C LEU A 270 -10.44 4.71 18.27
N ASN A 271 -11.51 4.40 17.53
CA ASN A 271 -12.77 3.84 18.07
C ASN A 271 -12.57 2.53 18.84
N HIS A 272 -11.67 1.66 18.35
CA HIS A 272 -11.43 0.35 18.92
C HIS A 272 -10.21 0.31 19.84
N ALA A 273 -9.83 1.45 20.42
CA ALA A 273 -8.72 1.59 21.36
C ALA A 273 -7.41 0.94 20.85
N GLY A 274 -7.10 1.15 19.57
CA GLY A 274 -5.92 0.59 18.91
C GLY A 274 -6.11 -0.81 18.32
N GLY A 275 -7.25 -1.45 18.56
CA GLY A 275 -7.58 -2.78 18.05
C GLY A 275 -7.70 -2.84 16.53
N ASN A 276 -7.73 -4.07 16.00
CA ASN A 276 -7.93 -4.35 14.58
C ASN A 276 -9.25 -5.11 14.31
N GLY A 277 -10.15 -5.18 15.31
CA GLY A 277 -11.40 -5.96 15.26
C GLY A 277 -12.48 -5.44 14.32
N TYR A 278 -12.27 -4.29 13.67
CA TYR A 278 -13.26 -3.62 12.82
C TYR A 278 -13.28 -4.14 11.37
N LYS A 279 -14.24 -3.63 10.60
CA LYS A 279 -14.31 -3.79 9.14
C LYS A 279 -13.83 -2.53 8.46
N ILE A 280 -13.13 -2.66 7.34
CA ILE A 280 -12.67 -1.51 6.54
C ILE A 280 -13.90 -0.67 6.12
N PRO A 281 -13.96 0.62 6.46
CA PRO A 281 -15.09 1.47 6.08
C PRO A 281 -15.13 1.72 4.56
N HIS A 282 -16.23 1.36 3.91
CA HIS A 282 -16.39 1.56 2.47
C HIS A 282 -16.75 3.01 2.09
N ALA A 283 -17.60 3.67 2.88
CA ALA A 283 -17.98 5.10 2.77
C ALA A 283 -18.48 5.58 1.38
N ASN A 284 -18.85 4.67 0.46
CA ASN A 284 -19.40 4.99 -0.88
C ASN A 284 -18.63 6.10 -1.63
N LYS A 285 -17.30 6.08 -1.52
CA LYS A 285 -16.42 7.17 -1.98
C LYS A 285 -16.60 7.52 -3.44
N GLU A 286 -16.79 6.52 -4.30
CA GLU A 286 -17.07 6.71 -5.73
C GLU A 286 -18.34 7.52 -5.97
N ARG A 287 -19.43 7.19 -5.28
CA ARG A 287 -20.68 7.94 -5.38
C ARG A 287 -20.50 9.39 -4.91
N LEU A 288 -19.79 9.59 -3.80
CA LEU A 288 -19.51 10.93 -3.29
C LEU A 288 -18.65 11.74 -4.27
N GLU A 289 -17.68 11.11 -4.92
CA GLU A 289 -16.81 11.74 -5.92
C GLU A 289 -17.59 12.17 -7.14
N ASN A 290 -18.45 11.29 -7.67
CA ASN A 290 -19.33 11.60 -8.81
C ASN A 290 -20.31 12.74 -8.52
N LEU A 291 -20.64 12.98 -7.24
CA LEU A 291 -21.50 14.09 -6.80
C LEU A 291 -20.70 15.36 -6.44
N GLY A 292 -19.36 15.35 -6.54
CA GLY A 292 -18.51 16.45 -6.09
C GLY A 292 -18.52 16.67 -4.57
N MET A 293 -18.97 15.67 -3.80
CA MET A 293 -19.15 15.72 -2.34
C MET A 293 -18.09 14.94 -1.56
N LEU A 294 -17.13 14.30 -2.24
CA LEU A 294 -16.06 13.57 -1.58
C LEU A 294 -15.11 14.58 -0.90
N PRO A 295 -14.99 14.57 0.44
CA PRO A 295 -14.14 15.54 1.11
C PRO A 295 -12.65 15.29 0.77
N PRO A 296 -11.82 16.35 0.68
CA PRO A 296 -10.40 16.21 0.39
C PRO A 296 -9.63 15.55 1.55
N ARG A 297 -10.20 15.51 2.75
CA ARG A 297 -9.69 14.76 3.91
C ARG A 297 -10.83 14.55 4.91
N LEU A 298 -10.79 13.44 5.63
CA LEU A 298 -11.79 13.12 6.64
C LEU A 298 -11.59 13.95 7.91
N THR A 299 -12.66 14.04 8.69
CA THR A 299 -12.65 14.58 10.05
C THR A 299 -12.80 13.44 11.04
N CYS A 300 -12.03 13.47 12.13
CA CYS A 300 -12.22 12.60 13.27
C CYS A 300 -13.35 13.15 14.15
N PRO A 301 -14.37 12.37 14.53
CA PRO A 301 -15.39 12.84 15.46
C PRO A 301 -14.78 13.18 16.83
N ARG A 302 -15.26 14.25 17.46
CA ARG A 302 -14.69 14.76 18.73
C ARG A 302 -14.66 13.72 19.84
N GLU A 303 -15.72 12.93 19.96
CA GLU A 303 -15.83 11.86 20.96
C GLU A 303 -14.77 10.78 20.74
N VAL A 304 -14.53 10.39 19.49
CA VAL A 304 -13.50 9.40 19.14
C VAL A 304 -12.11 9.89 19.52
N TYR A 305 -11.83 11.15 19.23
CA TYR A 305 -10.57 11.80 19.62
C TYR A 305 -10.42 11.86 21.15
N ALA A 306 -11.45 12.31 21.88
CA ALA A 306 -11.43 12.42 23.33
C ALA A 306 -11.25 11.05 24.00
N ASN A 307 -11.98 10.03 23.54
CA ASN A 307 -11.87 8.66 24.03
C ASN A 307 -10.48 8.09 23.77
N ALA A 308 -9.87 8.37 22.62
CA ALA A 308 -8.51 7.94 22.33
C ALA A 308 -7.47 8.58 23.28
N LEU A 309 -7.61 9.88 23.59
CA LEU A 309 -6.75 10.55 24.56
C LEU A 309 -6.91 9.97 25.97
N HIS A 310 -8.15 9.70 26.39
CA HIS A 310 -8.43 9.03 27.65
C HIS A 310 -7.82 7.62 27.71
N ASN A 311 -7.97 6.80 26.66
CA ASN A 311 -7.40 5.45 26.58
C ASN A 311 -5.85 5.45 26.62
N LEU A 312 -5.23 6.56 26.21
CA LEU A 312 -3.78 6.75 26.32
C LEU A 312 -3.33 7.33 27.67
N GLY A 313 -4.28 7.69 28.56
CA GLY A 313 -3.99 8.34 29.84
C GLY A 313 -3.54 9.80 29.69
N ILE A 314 -3.92 10.47 28.60
CA ILE A 314 -3.53 11.86 28.28
C ILE A 314 -4.61 12.87 28.75
N MET A 315 -5.84 12.42 29.02
CA MET A 315 -6.92 13.24 29.61
C MET A 315 -7.67 12.46 30.70
N GLU A 316 -8.10 13.13 31.78
CA GLU A 316 -9.01 12.56 32.79
C GLU A 316 -10.45 12.46 32.27
N ARG A 317 -11.25 11.55 32.86
CA ARG A 317 -12.65 11.33 32.47
C ARG A 317 -13.45 12.63 32.57
N VAL A 318 -14.08 13.05 31.48
CA VAL A 318 -15.23 13.94 31.59
C VAL A 318 -16.38 13.07 32.09
N ALA A 319 -16.71 13.21 33.38
CA ALA A 319 -17.92 12.62 33.93
C ALA A 319 -19.13 13.22 33.20
N CYS A 320 -20.02 12.36 32.72
CA CYS A 320 -21.36 12.76 32.27
C CYS A 320 -22.12 13.47 33.39
#